data_AF-A0A445EBN4-F1
#
_entry.id   AF-A0A445EBN4-F1
#
_cell.length_a   1.000
_cell.length_b   1.000
_cell.length_c   1.000
_cell.angle_alpha   90.00
_cell.angle_beta   90.00
_cell.angle_gamma   90.00
#
_symmetry.space_group_name_H-M   'P 1'
#
loop_
_entity.id
_entity.type
_entity.pdbx_description
1 polymer ?
#
loop_
_entity_poly.entity_id
_entity_poly.type
_entity_poly.pdbx_seq_one_letter_code
_entity_poly.pdbx_strand_id
1 'polypeptide(L)'
;MGITHLQRIGIGLFLSIVAMAMAAVVEVKRKRVATNSGLIDENNGATTKPLPITFLWIAFQYLFLGSAELFTLAGLLEFFFSEAPIRMRSLATSLSWASLAMGYYLSSVIVSIVNSATGSSNHKPWLSGANLNHYHLKRFYWLMCVLSGLNFLHYLFWATRYKYKGICAN
;
A
#
# COMPACT_ATOMS: atom_id res chain seq x y z
N MET A 1 29.82 -9.54 5.97
CA MET A 1 29.37 -8.14 5.79
C MET A 1 28.52 -8.09 4.53
N GLY A 2 27.25 -8.42 4.67
CA GLY A 2 26.27 -8.39 3.58
C GLY A 2 25.30 -7.23 3.80
N ILE A 3 24.67 -6.76 2.73
CA ILE A 3 23.56 -5.79 2.79
C ILE A 3 22.66 -6.17 3.97
N THR A 4 22.49 -5.25 4.93
CA THR A 4 21.69 -5.53 6.13
C THR A 4 20.30 -5.97 5.70
N HIS A 5 19.80 -7.12 6.19
CA HIS A 5 18.45 -7.60 5.83
C HIS A 5 17.37 -6.53 6.08
N LEU A 6 17.63 -5.64 7.04
CA LEU A 6 16.84 -4.44 7.30
C LEU A 6 16.83 -3.44 6.12
N GLN A 7 17.94 -3.25 5.39
CA GLN A 7 17.94 -2.42 4.18
C GLN A 7 17.03 -2.97 3.09
N ARG A 8 16.99 -4.29 2.88
CA ARG A 8 16.08 -4.90 1.88
C ARG A 8 14.61 -4.67 2.22
N ILE A 9 14.25 -4.85 3.48
CA ILE A 9 12.89 -4.56 3.97
C ILE A 9 12.58 -3.06 3.81
N GLY A 10 13.52 -2.18 4.18
CA GLY A 10 13.38 -0.73 4.03
C GLY A 10 13.20 -0.29 2.58
N ILE A 11 13.92 -0.89 1.63
CA ILE A 11 13.76 -0.66 0.19
C ILE A 11 12.35 -1.04 -0.24
N GLY A 12 11.86 -2.21 0.17
CA GLY A 12 10.49 -2.67 -0.12
C GLY A 12 9.42 -1.70 0.39
N LEU A 13 9.55 -1.25 1.65
CA LEU A 13 8.64 -0.26 2.23
C LEU A 13 8.69 1.09 1.49
N PHE A 14 9.88 1.56 1.11
CA PHE A 14 10.02 2.78 0.31
C PHE A 14 9.35 2.65 -1.07
N LEU A 15 9.58 1.53 -1.76
CA LEU A 15 8.92 1.20 -3.03
C LEU A 15 7.39 1.18 -2.89
N SER A 16 6.86 0.73 -1.74
CA SER A 16 5.41 0.75 -1.48
C SER A 16 4.86 2.19 -1.44
N ILE A 17 5.60 3.14 -0.83
CA ILE A 17 5.22 4.56 -0.79
C ILE A 17 5.21 5.13 -2.21
N VAL A 18 6.23 4.82 -3.01
CA VAL A 18 6.32 5.25 -4.41
C VAL A 18 5.15 4.69 -5.23
N ALA A 19 4.80 3.42 -5.04
CA ALA A 19 3.65 2.80 -5.71
C ALA A 19 2.33 3.52 -5.35
N MET A 20 2.12 3.84 -4.07
CA MET A 20 0.93 4.56 -3.61
C MET A 20 0.89 6.01 -4.10
N ALA A 21 2.04 6.70 -4.17
CA ALA A 21 2.14 8.03 -4.76
C ALA A 21 1.82 8.00 -6.26
N MET A 22 2.33 7.00 -6.99
CA MET A 22 2.03 6.83 -8.41
C MET A 22 0.53 6.55 -8.64
N ALA A 23 -0.09 5.72 -7.79
CA ALA A 23 -1.53 5.48 -7.80
C ALA A 23 -2.33 6.79 -7.65
N ALA A 24 -1.95 7.64 -6.69
CA ALA A 24 -2.60 8.92 -6.46
C ALA A 24 -2.47 9.85 -7.68
N VAL A 25 -1.28 9.92 -8.30
CA VAL A 25 -1.04 10.73 -9.50
C VAL A 25 -1.85 10.23 -10.70
N VAL A 26 -1.90 8.91 -10.92
CA VAL A 26 -2.69 8.29 -11.99
C VAL A 26 -4.17 8.58 -11.82
N GLU A 27 -4.69 8.51 -10.59
CA GLU A 27 -6.08 8.83 -10.29
C GLU A 27 -6.40 10.32 -10.51
N VAL A 28 -5.48 11.22 -10.17
CA VAL A 28 -5.63 12.67 -10.46
C VAL A 28 -5.65 12.91 -11.97
N LYS A 29 -4.77 12.26 -12.74
CA LYS A 29 -4.74 12.33 -14.20
C LYS A 29 -6.05 11.79 -14.80
N ARG A 30 -6.54 10.63 -14.33
CA ARG A 30 -7.83 10.05 -14.74
C ARG A 30 -8.97 11.02 -14.50
N LYS A 31 -9.06 11.60 -13.30
CA LYS A 31 -10.12 12.54 -12.93
C LYS A 31 -10.05 13.83 -13.74
N ARG A 32 -8.85 14.36 -14.03
CA ARG A 32 -8.66 15.55 -14.87
C ARG A 32 -9.08 15.31 -16.32
N VAL A 33 -8.76 14.15 -16.88
CA VAL A 33 -9.20 13.77 -18.23
C VAL A 33 -10.72 13.60 -18.29
N ALA A 34 -11.33 12.98 -17.29
CA ALA A 34 -12.79 12.86 -17.18
C ALA A 34 -13.50 14.23 -17.03
N THR A 35 -12.87 15.19 -16.35
CA THR A 35 -13.39 16.57 -16.18
C THR A 35 -13.31 17.38 -17.46
N ASN A 36 -12.18 17.33 -18.15
CA ASN A 36 -11.96 18.07 -19.39
C ASN A 36 -12.76 17.54 -20.58
N SER A 37 -13.27 16.30 -20.51
CA SER A 37 -14.09 15.69 -21.56
C SER A 37 -15.61 15.93 -21.37
N GLY A 38 -16.01 16.78 -20.41
CA GLY A 38 -17.40 17.21 -20.21
C GLY A 38 -18.34 16.13 -19.64
N LEU A 39 -17.80 14.96 -19.25
CA LEU A 39 -18.57 13.80 -18.78
C LEU A 39 -19.05 13.90 -17.32
N ILE A 40 -19.05 15.10 -16.73
CA ILE A 40 -19.49 15.29 -15.33
C ILE A 40 -20.94 15.78 -15.24
N ASP A 41 -21.54 16.29 -16.32
CA ASP A 41 -22.85 16.96 -16.27
C ASP A 41 -24.01 16.32 -17.06
N GLU A 42 -23.84 15.15 -17.69
CA GLU A 42 -24.97 14.51 -18.37
C GLU A 42 -25.63 13.43 -17.51
N ASN A 43 -26.78 13.84 -16.99
CA ASN A 43 -27.70 13.23 -16.03
C ASN A 43 -28.19 11.78 -16.29
N ASN A 44 -27.56 10.95 -17.11
CA ASN A 44 -28.06 9.60 -17.37
C ASN A 44 -26.93 8.58 -17.53
N GLY A 45 -26.96 7.56 -16.67
CA GLY A 45 -26.45 6.21 -16.89
C GLY A 45 -25.10 6.05 -17.60
N ALA A 46 -24.08 5.65 -16.84
CA ALA A 46 -22.97 4.82 -17.32
C ALA A 46 -22.48 5.13 -18.75
N THR A 47 -21.86 6.29 -18.96
CA THR A 47 -21.41 6.66 -20.32
C THR A 47 -20.08 5.98 -20.68
N THR A 48 -20.24 4.89 -21.41
CA THR A 48 -19.33 4.12 -22.25
C THR A 48 -18.55 4.99 -23.25
N LYS A 49 -17.58 5.79 -22.80
CA LYS A 49 -16.52 6.34 -23.67
C LYS A 49 -15.16 5.90 -23.12
N PRO A 50 -14.27 5.29 -23.93
CA PRO A 50 -12.94 4.92 -23.47
C PRO A 50 -12.19 6.21 -23.08
N LEU A 51 -11.97 6.38 -21.79
CA LEU A 51 -11.04 7.40 -21.29
C LEU A 51 -9.70 7.16 -21.97
N PRO A 52 -9.08 8.17 -22.62
CA PRO A 52 -7.80 8.03 -23.28
C PRO A 52 -6.68 8.01 -22.22
N ILE A 53 -6.68 6.97 -21.40
CA ILE A 53 -5.66 6.71 -20.39
C ILE A 53 -5.02 5.40 -20.80
N THR A 54 -3.74 5.49 -21.14
CA THR A 54 -2.96 4.31 -21.46
C THR A 54 -2.94 3.40 -20.24
N PHE A 55 -3.37 2.14 -20.41
CA PHE A 55 -3.32 1.08 -19.39
C PHE A 55 -1.93 0.92 -18.75
N LEU A 56 -0.90 1.35 -19.49
CA LEU A 56 0.51 1.40 -19.11
C LEU A 56 0.76 2.16 -17.78
N TRP A 57 -0.06 3.16 -17.42
CA TRP A 57 0.07 3.86 -16.12
C TRP A 57 -0.29 2.98 -14.92
N ILE A 58 -1.31 2.14 -15.06
CA ILE A 58 -1.70 1.17 -14.03
C ILE A 58 -0.65 0.06 -13.96
N ALA A 59 -0.15 -0.39 -15.11
CA ALA A 59 0.94 -1.36 -15.16
C ALA A 59 2.18 -0.88 -14.40
N PHE A 60 2.56 0.40 -14.53
CA PHE A 60 3.66 0.97 -13.74
C PHE A 60 3.41 0.95 -12.23
N GLN A 61 2.20 1.32 -11.79
CA GLN A 61 1.84 1.24 -10.37
C GLN A 61 1.99 -0.20 -9.82
N TYR A 62 1.48 -1.19 -10.55
CA TYR A 62 1.58 -2.60 -10.14
C TYR A 62 3.01 -3.14 -10.20
N LEU A 63 3.85 -2.66 -11.12
CA LEU A 63 5.26 -3.02 -11.18
C LEU A 63 5.99 -2.61 -9.89
N PHE A 64 5.79 -1.38 -9.43
CA PHE A 64 6.39 -0.89 -8.18
C PHE A 64 5.81 -1.59 -6.96
N LEU A 65 4.50 -1.84 -6.94
CA LEU A 65 3.85 -2.57 -5.85
C LEU A 65 4.37 -4.01 -5.74
N GLY A 66 4.46 -4.73 -6.86
CA GLY A 66 5.00 -6.10 -6.87
C GLY A 66 6.47 -6.15 -6.47
N SER A 67 7.27 -5.19 -6.92
CA SER A 67 8.67 -5.06 -6.49
C SER A 67 8.76 -4.81 -4.98
N ALA A 68 7.92 -3.92 -4.45
CA ALA A 68 7.85 -3.62 -3.02
C ALA A 68 7.56 -4.87 -2.19
N GLU A 69 6.56 -5.66 -2.58
CA GLU A 69 6.17 -6.90 -1.92
C GLU A 69 7.30 -7.94 -1.97
N LEU A 70 7.94 -8.12 -3.13
CA LEU A 70 9.04 -9.07 -3.29
C LEU A 70 10.23 -8.72 -2.39
N PHE A 71 10.66 -7.46 -2.36
CA PHE A 71 11.77 -7.02 -1.51
C PHE A 71 11.43 -7.12 -0.02
N THR A 72 10.21 -6.77 0.37
CA THR A 72 9.75 -6.85 1.76
C THR A 72 9.66 -8.31 2.23
N LEU A 73 9.04 -9.18 1.43
CA LEU A 73 8.87 -10.60 1.76
C LEU A 73 10.22 -11.32 1.78
N ALA A 74 11.09 -11.08 0.79
CA ALA A 74 12.42 -11.66 0.76
C ALA A 74 13.24 -11.21 1.97
N GLY A 75 13.23 -9.92 2.31
CA GLY A 75 13.93 -9.40 3.48
C GLY A 75 13.40 -9.96 4.80
N LEU A 76 12.07 -10.11 4.92
CA LEU A 76 11.42 -10.69 6.10
C LEU A 76 11.80 -12.17 6.29
N LEU A 77 11.73 -12.96 5.22
CA LEU A 77 12.12 -14.37 5.25
C LEU A 77 13.59 -14.51 5.65
N GLU A 78 14.47 -13.73 5.03
CA GLU A 78 15.91 -13.80 5.26
C GLU A 78 16.28 -13.40 6.69
N PHE A 79 15.62 -12.36 7.23
CA PHE A 79 15.76 -11.97 8.64
C PHE A 79 15.31 -13.09 9.59
N PHE A 80 14.12 -13.64 9.36
CA PHE A 80 13.60 -14.72 10.19
C PHE A 80 14.46 -15.98 10.12
N PHE A 81 14.95 -16.35 8.93
CA PHE A 81 15.81 -17.52 8.77
C PHE A 81 17.22 -17.32 9.35
N SER A 82 17.71 -16.07 9.40
CA SER A 82 19.01 -15.74 10.00
C SER A 82 18.96 -15.66 11.53
N GLU A 83 17.87 -15.15 12.11
CA GLU A 83 17.74 -14.97 13.56
C GLU A 83 17.07 -16.17 14.26
N ALA A 84 16.25 -16.97 13.56
CA ALA A 84 15.58 -18.13 14.15
C ALA A 84 16.42 -19.41 14.07
N PRO A 85 16.50 -20.21 15.16
CA PRO A 85 17.12 -21.53 15.13
C PRO A 85 16.36 -22.48 14.20
N ILE A 86 17.05 -23.48 13.62
CA ILE A 86 16.52 -24.40 12.58
C ILE A 86 15.15 -25.02 12.94
N ARG A 87 14.88 -25.23 14.24
CA ARG A 87 13.65 -25.82 14.78
C ARG A 87 12.44 -24.87 14.81
N MET A 88 12.64 -23.55 14.69
CA MET A 88 11.56 -22.54 14.78
C MET A 88 11.19 -21.94 13.41
N ARG A 89 11.76 -22.45 12.31
CA ARG A 89 11.48 -21.99 10.95
C ARG A 89 10.00 -22.06 10.58
N SER A 90 9.30 -23.12 11.00
CA SER A 90 7.86 -23.24 10.78
C SER A 90 7.05 -22.14 11.49
N LEU A 91 7.44 -21.77 12.71
CA LEU A 91 6.83 -20.66 13.46
C LEU A 91 7.11 -19.30 12.82
N ALA A 92 8.31 -19.10 12.28
CA ALA A 92 8.64 -17.87 11.56
C ALA A 92 7.80 -17.69 10.28
N THR A 93 7.59 -18.78 9.53
CA THR A 93 6.71 -18.77 8.36
C THR A 93 5.27 -18.50 8.79
N SER A 94 4.74 -19.21 9.79
CA SER A 94 3.35 -19.00 10.24
C SER A 94 3.11 -17.58 10.76
N LEU A 95 4.08 -16.99 11.47
CA LEU A 95 4.01 -15.59 11.92
C LEU A 95 4.01 -14.60 10.74
N SER A 96 4.76 -14.89 9.67
CA SER A 96 4.75 -14.09 8.44
C SER A 96 3.38 -14.10 7.77
N TRP A 97 2.75 -15.29 7.65
CA TRP A 97 1.38 -15.42 7.13
C TRP A 97 0.35 -14.76 8.04
N ALA A 98 0.50 -14.88 9.36
CA ALA A 98 -0.38 -14.23 10.33
C ALA A 98 -0.29 -12.70 10.23
N SER A 99 0.91 -12.15 10.06
CA SER A 99 1.12 -10.71 9.82
C SER A 99 0.44 -10.26 8.53
N LEU A 100 0.51 -11.07 7.47
CA LEU A 100 -0.15 -10.78 6.19
C LEU A 100 -1.68 -10.79 6.32
N ALA A 101 -2.23 -11.80 7.02
CA ALA A 101 -3.66 -11.87 7.33
C ALA A 101 -4.12 -10.66 8.17
N MET A 102 -3.34 -10.26 9.18
CA MET A 102 -3.61 -9.07 9.98
C MET A 102 -3.60 -7.79 9.13
N GLY A 103 -2.72 -7.71 8.12
CA GLY A 103 -2.73 -6.63 7.13
C GLY A 103 -4.05 -6.56 6.34
N TYR A 104 -4.58 -7.70 5.90
CA TYR A 104 -5.88 -7.74 5.22
C TYR A 104 -7.05 -7.32 6.12
N TYR A 105 -7.07 -7.78 7.37
CA TYR A 105 -8.08 -7.34 8.33
C TYR A 105 -8.00 -5.84 8.61
N LEU A 106 -6.78 -5.31 8.77
CA LEU A 106 -6.58 -3.89 8.97
C LEU A 106 -7.07 -3.07 7.77
N SER A 107 -6.85 -3.56 6.54
CA SER A 107 -7.38 -2.94 5.33
C SER A 107 -8.92 -2.83 5.37
N SER A 108 -9.61 -3.91 5.75
CA SER A 108 -11.07 -3.91 5.92
C SER A 108 -11.53 -2.91 7.00
N VAL A 109 -10.84 -2.86 8.13
CA VAL A 109 -11.13 -1.90 9.22
C VAL A 109 -10.94 -0.46 8.73
N ILE A 110 -9.86 -0.16 8.01
CA ILE A 110 -9.62 1.18 7.44
C ILE A 110 -10.76 1.56 6.49
N VAL A 111 -11.18 0.65 5.62
CA VAL A 111 -12.32 0.88 4.72
C VAL A 111 -13.60 1.16 5.51
N SER A 112 -13.86 0.40 6.57
CA SER A 112 -15.01 0.60 7.45
C SER A 112 -14.99 1.96 8.16
N ILE A 113 -13.83 2.36 8.71
CA ILE A 113 -13.63 3.67 9.36
C ILE A 113 -13.87 4.79 8.36
N VAL A 114 -13.28 4.70 7.16
CA VAL A 114 -13.47 5.70 6.11
C VAL A 114 -14.94 5.80 5.70
N ASN A 115 -15.62 4.67 5.59
CA ASN A 115 -17.05 4.62 5.26
C ASN A 115 -17.92 5.26 6.35
N SER A 116 -17.63 4.96 7.62
CA SER A 116 -18.32 5.51 8.79
C SER A 116 -18.08 7.02 8.96
N ALA A 117 -16.81 7.45 8.92
CA ALA A 117 -16.42 8.84 9.05
C ALA A 117 -17.01 9.73 7.93
N THR A 118 -17.18 9.17 6.73
CA THR A 118 -17.79 9.90 5.61
C THR A 118 -19.32 9.85 5.64
N GLY A 119 -19.92 8.78 6.18
CA GLY A 119 -21.38 8.60 6.23
C GLY A 119 -22.11 9.42 7.30
N SER A 120 -21.42 9.96 8.31
CA SER A 120 -22.04 10.65 9.46
C SER A 120 -22.45 12.10 9.21
N SER A 121 -22.06 12.71 8.08
CA SER A 121 -22.16 14.17 7.85
C SER A 121 -23.11 14.51 6.68
N ASN A 122 -24.35 14.01 6.67
CA ASN A 122 -25.41 14.39 5.71
C ASN A 122 -24.95 14.46 4.22
N HIS A 123 -23.91 13.71 3.86
CA HIS A 123 -23.20 13.67 2.58
C HIS A 123 -22.79 12.23 2.33
N LYS A 124 -22.87 11.81 1.07
CA LYS A 124 -22.84 10.39 0.65
C LYS A 124 -21.51 9.69 1.03
N PRO A 125 -21.54 8.41 1.43
CA PRO A 125 -20.34 7.67 1.85
C PRO A 125 -19.28 7.55 0.75
N TRP A 126 -18.02 7.40 1.17
CA TRP A 126 -16.87 7.34 0.27
C TRP A 126 -16.61 6.00 -0.40
N LEU A 127 -17.19 4.91 0.13
CA LEU A 127 -16.99 3.54 -0.34
C LEU A 127 -18.31 2.75 -0.45
N SER A 128 -19.45 3.37 -0.15
CA SER A 128 -20.76 2.72 -0.27
C SER A 128 -21.71 3.60 -1.10
N GLY A 129 -21.83 3.26 -2.38
CA GLY A 129 -22.75 3.89 -3.33
C GLY A 129 -22.69 3.26 -4.74
N ALA A 130 -23.83 3.13 -5.40
CA ALA A 130 -23.98 2.43 -6.69
C ALA A 130 -23.25 3.05 -7.90
N ASN A 131 -22.42 4.08 -7.73
CA ASN A 131 -21.77 4.80 -8.84
C ASN A 131 -20.29 5.09 -8.57
N LEU A 132 -19.41 4.41 -9.32
CA LEU A 132 -17.94 4.48 -9.22
C LEU A 132 -17.35 5.87 -9.51
N ASN A 133 -18.10 6.72 -10.22
CA ASN A 133 -17.59 7.99 -10.78
C ASN A 133 -17.60 9.16 -9.76
N HIS A 134 -18.33 9.03 -8.65
CA HIS A 134 -18.40 10.06 -7.61
C HIS A 134 -17.41 9.84 -6.45
N TYR A 135 -16.71 8.70 -6.45
CA TYR A 135 -15.70 8.38 -5.45
C TYR A 135 -14.52 9.33 -5.51
N HIS A 136 -14.13 9.86 -4.35
CA HIS A 136 -12.89 10.61 -4.22
C HIS A 136 -11.72 9.68 -3.87
N LEU A 137 -11.53 8.61 -4.67
CA LEU A 137 -10.41 7.66 -4.58
C LEU A 137 -9.05 8.35 -4.34
N LYS A 138 -8.87 9.55 -4.91
CA LYS A 138 -7.69 10.39 -4.69
C LYS A 138 -7.31 10.63 -3.21
N ARG A 139 -8.26 10.90 -2.30
CA ARG A 139 -7.88 11.10 -0.87
C ARG A 139 -7.74 9.77 -0.12
N PHE A 140 -8.30 8.66 -0.63
CA PHE A 140 -8.06 7.32 -0.09
C PHE A 140 -6.63 6.89 -0.40
N TYR A 141 -6.18 7.09 -1.65
CA TYR A 141 -4.79 6.87 -2.02
C TYR A 141 -3.82 7.79 -1.26
N TRP A 142 -4.20 9.05 -1.00
CA TRP A 142 -3.41 9.92 -0.12
C TRP A 142 -3.37 9.44 1.33
N LEU A 143 -4.50 8.98 1.89
CA LEU A 143 -4.55 8.39 3.24
C LEU A 143 -3.65 7.16 3.33
N MET A 144 -3.72 6.28 2.35
CA MET A 144 -2.87 5.09 2.26
C MET A 144 -1.40 5.48 2.06
N CYS A 145 -1.10 6.52 1.28
CA CYS A 145 0.26 7.05 1.13
C CYS A 145 0.83 7.57 2.47
N VAL A 146 0.05 8.35 3.23
CA VAL A 146 0.42 8.82 4.58
C VAL A 146 0.60 7.64 5.53
N LEU A 147 -0.29 6.64 5.49
CA LEU A 147 -0.20 5.45 6.32
C LEU A 147 1.05 4.61 6.01
N SER A 148 1.37 4.42 4.73
CA SER A 148 2.62 3.79 4.28
C SER A 148 3.86 4.59 4.72
N GLY A 149 3.80 5.92 4.67
CA GLY A 149 4.85 6.80 5.19
C GLY A 149 5.05 6.65 6.69
N LEU A 150 3.97 6.64 7.47
CA LEU A 150 4.02 6.40 8.92
C LEU A 150 4.56 5.00 9.24
N ASN A 151 4.17 3.98 8.47
CA ASN A 151 4.70 2.63 8.62
C ASN A 151 6.21 2.58 8.37
N PHE A 152 6.70 3.26 7.34
CA PHE A 152 8.13 3.36 7.07
C PHE A 152 8.90 4.11 8.16
N LEU A 153 8.35 5.22 8.69
CA LEU A 153 8.96 5.95 9.81
C LEU A 153 9.02 5.09 11.07
N HIS A 154 7.94 4.38 11.38
CA HIS A 154 7.90 3.45 12.51
C HIS A 154 8.95 2.35 12.33
N TYR A 155 9.02 1.76 11.13
CA TYR A 155 10.05 0.79 10.78
C TYR A 155 11.46 1.35 10.97
N LEU A 156 11.74 2.55 10.46
CA LEU A 156 13.04 3.21 10.58
C LEU A 156 13.43 3.48 12.05
N PHE A 157 12.45 3.87 12.88
CA PHE A 157 12.66 4.05 14.31
C PHE A 157 13.09 2.76 15.00
N TRP A 158 12.45 1.63 14.69
CA TRP A 158 12.86 0.32 15.24
C TRP A 158 14.16 -0.18 14.65
N ALA A 159 14.36 -0.01 13.33
CA ALA A 159 15.58 -0.42 12.63
C ALA A 159 16.83 0.31 13.14
N THR A 160 16.71 1.60 13.46
CA THR A 160 17.82 2.39 14.03
C THR A 160 18.10 2.06 15.49
N ARG A 161 17.09 1.60 16.24
CA ARG A 161 17.23 1.12 17.63
C ARG A 161 17.70 -0.33 17.72
N TYR A 162 17.55 -1.12 16.65
CA TYR A 162 17.96 -2.52 16.63
C TYR A 162 19.48 -2.64 16.53
N LYS A 163 20.13 -3.01 17.63
CA LYS A 163 21.54 -3.40 17.61
C LYS A 163 21.64 -4.80 17.02
N TYR A 164 22.32 -4.92 15.88
CA TYR A 164 22.78 -6.22 15.39
C TYR A 164 23.51 -6.93 16.52
N LYS A 165 23.13 -8.18 16.81
CA LYS A 165 23.85 -9.02 17.76
C LYS A 165 25.28 -9.10 17.24
N GLY A 166 26.22 -8.49 17.97
CA GLY A 166 27.63 -8.53 17.63
C GLY A 166 28.01 -9.99 17.46
N ILE A 167 28.55 -10.35 16.29
CA ILE A 167 29.38 -11.53 16.17
C ILE A 167 30.47 -11.29 17.21
N CYS A 168 30.39 -11.96 18.35
CA CYS A 168 31.53 -12.07 19.25
C CYS A 168 32.65 -12.66 18.40
N ALA A 169 33.63 -11.81 18.10
CA ALA A 169 34.93 -12.25 17.63
C ALA A 169 35.49 -13.18 18.71
N ASN A 170 35.56 -14.47 18.40
CA ASN A 170 36.51 -15.40 18.99
C ASN A 170 37.55 -15.70 17.90
#